data_AF-A0A520Z5T7-F1
#
_entry.id   AF-A0A520Z5T7-F1
#
_cell.length_a   1.000
_cell.length_b   1.000
_cell.length_c   1.000
_cell.angle_alpha   90.00
_cell.angle_beta   90.00
_cell.angle_gamma   90.00
#
_symmetry.space_group_name_H-M   'P 1'
#
loop_
_entity.id
_entity.type
_entity.pdbx_description
1 polymer ?
#
loop_
_entity_poly.entity_id
_entity_poly.type
_entity_poly.pdbx_seq_one_letter_code
_entity_poly.pdbx_strand_id
1 'polypeptide(L)'
;MKTIPKYLFFCVVMFFACQTERLGQNDQSSDNQSDQQDQTSEESCETLFARGEDDHATCFLDDGFNRWGWTNGSIEFGDYSFDLYSGAGQCVLDNGTLAGTLTVNYDEATGTVDIDYEMNEGFVLNETHLYVGNEPYPTDQNGQDSVAPGQFPYQHELDGVEFDSYTVDGLSGPIYIIAHGLVCNDGEAEDDGPLPE
;
A
#
# COMPACT_ATOMS: atom_id res chain seq x y z
N MET A 1 35.40 45.98 18.18
CA MET A 1 35.45 46.79 19.43
C MET A 1 34.23 47.71 19.44
N LYS A 2 33.75 48.11 20.65
CA LYS A 2 32.62 49.03 20.89
C LYS A 2 31.22 48.48 20.49
N THR A 3 30.14 48.64 21.25
CA THR A 3 29.98 48.69 22.74
C THR A 3 28.52 48.39 23.08
N ILE A 4 28.24 47.76 24.22
CA ILE A 4 26.89 47.56 24.77
C ILE A 4 26.47 48.80 25.56
N PRO A 5 25.18 49.19 25.54
CA PRO A 5 24.52 49.63 26.77
C PRO A 5 23.24 48.81 27.05
N LYS A 6 23.06 48.39 28.30
CA LYS A 6 21.80 47.85 28.81
C LYS A 6 20.88 49.03 29.15
N TYR A 7 19.58 48.92 28.85
CA TYR A 7 18.58 49.72 29.54
C TYR A 7 17.48 48.84 30.12
N LEU A 8 17.29 49.00 31.42
CA LEU A 8 16.21 48.41 32.22
C LEU A 8 15.07 49.42 32.23
N PHE A 9 13.84 48.98 31.92
CA PHE A 9 12.64 49.75 32.24
C PHE A 9 11.54 48.83 32.76
N PHE A 10 10.64 49.38 33.57
CA PHE A 10 9.77 48.64 34.49
C PHE A 10 8.41 49.34 34.57
N CYS A 11 7.35 48.61 34.91
CA CYS A 11 5.96 49.11 35.03
C CYS A 11 5.32 49.56 33.68
N VAL A 12 3.99 49.66 33.52
CA VAL A 12 2.85 49.56 34.46
C VAL A 12 1.76 48.63 33.89
N VAL A 13 0.95 48.01 34.76
CA VAL A 13 -0.27 47.24 34.40
C VAL A 13 -1.44 48.18 34.08
N MET A 14 -2.25 47.85 33.07
CA MET A 14 -3.65 48.33 32.98
C MET A 14 -4.57 47.23 32.45
N PHE A 15 -5.71 47.03 33.12
CA PHE A 15 -6.75 46.10 32.71
C PHE A 15 -7.64 46.73 31.62
N PHE A 16 -8.09 45.92 30.67
CA PHE A 16 -9.37 46.13 29.99
C PHE A 16 -10.30 44.97 30.34
N ALA A 17 -11.56 45.29 30.63
CA ALA A 17 -12.57 44.31 31.01
C ALA A 17 -13.89 44.61 30.29
N CYS A 18 -14.54 43.56 29.79
CA CYS A 18 -16.00 43.50 29.69
C CYS A 18 -16.45 42.02 29.74
N GLN A 19 -17.73 41.82 30.08
CA GLN A 19 -18.41 40.52 30.19
C GLN A 19 -19.14 40.22 28.84
N THR A 20 -19.93 39.17 28.59
CA THR A 20 -20.54 38.07 29.37
C THR A 20 -20.67 36.85 28.40
N GLU A 21 -20.80 35.56 28.75
CA GLU A 21 -21.90 34.93 29.51
C GLU A 21 -21.49 33.69 30.34
N ARG A 22 -22.49 33.08 31.00
CA ARG A 22 -22.44 31.72 31.56
C ARG A 22 -23.53 30.83 30.95
N LEU A 23 -23.17 29.63 30.51
CA LEU A 23 -23.88 28.35 30.73
C LEU A 23 -22.90 27.22 30.33
N GLY A 24 -22.61 26.19 31.13
CA GLY A 24 -22.86 25.99 32.56
C GLY A 24 -22.11 24.73 33.02
N GLN A 25 -21.37 24.79 34.13
CA GLN A 25 -20.77 23.60 34.74
C GLN A 25 -21.83 22.82 35.52
N ASN A 26 -21.69 21.50 35.57
CA ASN A 26 -22.24 20.70 36.65
C ASN A 26 -21.26 19.56 36.93
N ASP A 27 -20.64 19.57 38.11
CA ASP A 27 -19.54 18.67 38.45
C ASP A 27 -20.08 17.32 38.96
N GLN A 28 -19.45 16.21 38.55
CA GLN A 28 -19.38 15.00 39.38
C GLN A 28 -17.94 14.50 39.42
N SER A 29 -17.40 14.44 40.63
CA SER A 29 -16.13 13.78 40.95
C SER A 29 -16.37 12.31 41.29
N SER A 30 -15.26 11.57 41.42
CA SER A 30 -15.14 10.19 41.93
C SER A 30 -15.49 9.06 40.96
N ASP A 31 -14.44 8.29 40.69
CA ASP A 31 -14.41 6.83 40.76
C ASP A 31 -15.24 6.05 39.72
N ASN A 32 -14.62 5.81 38.55
CA ASN A 32 -13.97 4.49 38.41
C ASN A 32 -12.77 4.52 37.45
N GLN A 33 -11.84 3.59 37.64
CA GLN A 33 -10.77 3.31 36.68
C GLN A 33 -11.19 2.12 35.80
N SER A 34 -11.41 2.39 34.51
CA SER A 34 -11.46 1.35 33.49
C SER A 34 -11.01 1.96 32.16
N ASP A 35 -9.74 1.77 31.84
CA ASP A 35 -9.23 1.99 30.48
C ASP A 35 -9.91 0.97 29.55
N GLN A 36 -11.05 1.35 28.97
CA GLN A 36 -11.49 0.70 27.74
C GLN A 36 -10.62 1.26 26.63
N GLN A 37 -9.53 0.54 26.36
CA GLN A 37 -8.83 0.66 25.10
C GLN A 37 -9.86 0.41 24.00
N ASP A 38 -10.07 1.41 23.16
CA ASP A 38 -10.66 1.21 21.84
C ASP A 38 -9.62 0.42 21.03
N GLN A 39 -9.64 -0.91 21.18
CA GLN A 39 -8.83 -1.80 20.34
C GLN A 39 -9.51 -1.93 18.98
N THR A 40 -9.56 -0.80 18.26
CA THR A 40 -9.45 -0.86 16.81
C THR A 40 -8.14 -1.57 16.51
N SER A 41 -8.23 -2.79 15.98
CA SER A 41 -7.13 -3.42 15.26
C SER A 41 -6.67 -2.43 14.19
N GLU A 42 -5.46 -1.88 14.34
CA GLU A 42 -4.85 -1.11 13.26
C GLU A 42 -4.56 -2.10 12.12
N GLU A 43 -5.43 -2.10 11.09
CA GLU A 43 -5.26 -2.92 9.89
C GLU A 43 -3.89 -2.59 9.28
N SER A 44 -2.99 -3.57 9.38
CA SER A 44 -1.59 -3.42 8.99
C SER A 44 -1.48 -3.59 7.48
N CYS A 45 -1.76 -2.50 6.77
CA CYS A 45 -1.64 -2.46 5.32
C CYS A 45 -0.17 -2.35 4.88
N GLU A 46 0.22 -3.20 3.94
CA GLU A 46 1.58 -3.36 3.42
C GLU A 46 1.60 -3.30 1.88
N THR A 47 2.80 -3.11 1.32
CA THR A 47 3.01 -3.11 -0.13
C THR A 47 3.08 -4.54 -0.67
N LEU A 48 2.29 -4.82 -1.73
CA LEU A 48 2.23 -6.10 -2.44
C LEU A 48 2.86 -5.98 -3.83
N PHE A 49 3.61 -6.99 -4.26
CA PHE A 49 4.04 -7.15 -5.67
C PHE A 49 3.94 -8.62 -6.12
N ALA A 50 3.54 -8.82 -7.38
CA ALA A 50 3.60 -10.14 -8.02
C ALA A 50 5.02 -10.50 -8.47
N ARG A 51 5.40 -11.77 -8.29
CA ARG A 51 6.68 -12.34 -8.70
C ARG A 51 6.48 -13.70 -9.37
N GLY A 52 6.90 -13.82 -10.62
CA GLY A 52 6.96 -15.10 -11.33
C GLY A 52 8.16 -15.98 -10.93
N GLU A 53 8.43 -16.99 -11.76
CA GLU A 53 9.62 -17.83 -11.63
C GLU A 53 10.93 -17.04 -11.86
N ASP A 54 12.05 -17.61 -11.42
CA ASP A 54 13.37 -16.96 -11.37
C ASP A 54 13.94 -16.56 -12.75
N ASP A 55 13.37 -17.06 -13.85
CA ASP A 55 13.71 -16.71 -15.23
C ASP A 55 12.78 -15.65 -15.84
N HIS A 56 11.79 -15.16 -15.08
CA HIS A 56 10.87 -14.09 -15.49
C HIS A 56 10.91 -12.89 -14.53
N ALA A 57 11.14 -13.08 -13.23
CA ALA A 57 11.06 -12.02 -12.22
C ALA A 57 12.36 -11.21 -12.06
N THR A 58 12.42 -10.00 -12.61
CA THR A 58 13.54 -9.06 -12.44
C THR A 58 13.25 -8.07 -11.29
N CYS A 59 14.13 -8.00 -10.29
CA CYS A 59 13.98 -7.06 -9.17
C CYS A 59 14.37 -5.63 -9.57
N PHE A 60 13.52 -4.66 -9.25
CA PHE A 60 13.75 -3.23 -9.56
C PHE A 60 15.06 -2.67 -9.02
N LEU A 61 15.60 -3.23 -7.92
CA LEU A 61 16.85 -2.73 -7.32
C LEU A 61 18.09 -3.10 -8.15
N ASP A 62 18.03 -4.18 -8.93
CA ASP A 62 19.15 -4.61 -9.79
C ASP A 62 19.29 -3.68 -11.03
N ASP A 63 18.18 -3.18 -11.55
CA ASP A 63 18.14 -2.13 -12.59
C ASP A 63 18.30 -0.70 -12.03
N GLY A 64 18.56 -0.56 -10.72
CA GLY A 64 18.97 0.71 -10.10
C GLY A 64 17.83 1.64 -9.64
N PHE A 65 16.59 1.16 -9.58
CA PHE A 65 15.51 1.88 -8.92
C PHE A 65 15.71 1.91 -7.38
N ASN A 66 14.94 2.77 -6.69
CA ASN A 66 15.01 2.95 -5.24
C ASN A 66 13.78 2.37 -4.50
N ARG A 67 13.00 1.51 -5.17
CA ARG A 67 11.85 0.76 -4.64
C ARG A 67 12.08 -0.73 -4.91
N TRP A 68 11.63 -1.59 -4.00
CA TRP A 68 11.58 -3.04 -4.22
C TRP A 68 10.29 -3.46 -4.94
N GLY A 69 10.32 -4.61 -5.59
CA GLY A 69 9.24 -5.14 -6.43
C GLY A 69 9.84 -5.74 -7.71
N TRP A 70 8.98 -6.33 -8.55
CA TRP A 70 9.42 -7.05 -9.74
C TRP A 70 8.68 -6.62 -11.01
N THR A 71 9.41 -6.64 -12.12
CA THR A 71 8.83 -6.76 -13.46
C THR A 71 8.97 -8.20 -13.92
N ASN A 72 7.89 -8.76 -14.47
CA ASN A 72 7.79 -10.17 -14.79
C ASN A 72 7.74 -10.32 -16.32
N GLY A 73 8.84 -10.77 -16.91
CA GLY A 73 8.95 -10.98 -18.36
C GLY A 73 10.40 -11.04 -18.87
N SER A 74 10.60 -11.13 -20.19
CA SER A 74 9.56 -11.14 -21.22
C SER A 74 8.84 -12.51 -21.29
N ILE A 75 7.53 -12.52 -21.05
CA ILE A 75 6.69 -13.71 -21.26
C ILE A 75 6.07 -13.72 -22.66
N GLU A 76 5.81 -14.91 -23.19
CA GLU A 76 5.14 -15.13 -24.48
C GLU A 76 3.63 -15.41 -24.23
N PHE A 77 2.87 -15.75 -25.26
CA PHE A 77 1.48 -16.19 -25.11
C PHE A 77 1.38 -17.50 -24.30
N GLY A 78 0.42 -17.59 -23.39
CA GLY A 78 0.22 -18.75 -22.51
C GLY A 78 -0.43 -18.43 -21.17
N ASP A 79 -0.56 -19.46 -20.33
CA ASP A 79 -1.02 -19.39 -18.94
C ASP A 79 0.19 -19.30 -17.99
N TYR A 80 0.18 -18.34 -17.07
CA TYR A 80 1.20 -18.16 -16.02
C TYR A 80 0.55 -17.93 -14.65
N SER A 81 1.29 -18.25 -13.60
CA SER A 81 0.90 -18.06 -12.20
C SER A 81 2.07 -17.42 -11.46
N PHE A 82 1.87 -16.25 -10.86
CA PHE A 82 2.89 -15.52 -10.11
C PHE A 82 2.50 -15.41 -8.63
N ASP A 83 3.46 -15.53 -7.72
CA ASP A 83 3.24 -15.37 -6.28
C ASP A 83 3.01 -13.89 -5.94
N LEU A 84 1.97 -13.56 -5.16
CA LEU A 84 1.77 -12.21 -4.62
C LEU A 84 2.46 -12.09 -3.25
N TYR A 85 3.61 -11.42 -3.21
CA TYR A 85 4.39 -11.21 -1.98
C TYR A 85 4.11 -9.85 -1.33
N SER A 86 3.63 -9.90 -0.10
CA SER A 86 3.46 -8.73 0.79
C SER A 86 4.74 -8.48 1.58
N GLY A 87 5.13 -7.21 1.74
CA GLY A 87 6.20 -6.81 2.66
C GLY A 87 7.61 -7.32 2.33
N ALA A 88 7.85 -7.90 1.15
CA ALA A 88 9.12 -8.52 0.70
C ALA A 88 10.23 -7.49 0.38
N GLY A 89 10.49 -6.61 1.35
CA GLY A 89 11.40 -5.48 1.26
C GLY A 89 12.80 -5.88 0.79
N GLN A 90 13.32 -5.08 -0.16
CA GLN A 90 14.57 -5.33 -0.88
C GLN A 90 14.55 -6.57 -1.80
N CYS A 91 13.36 -7.02 -2.23
CA CYS A 91 13.16 -8.25 -3.03
C CYS A 91 13.61 -9.54 -2.31
N VAL A 92 13.70 -9.50 -0.98
CA VAL A 92 14.09 -10.65 -0.14
C VAL A 92 12.82 -11.37 0.32
N LEU A 93 12.58 -12.57 -0.23
CA LEU A 93 11.35 -13.33 0.04
C LEU A 93 11.25 -13.75 1.52
N ASP A 94 12.37 -14.06 2.18
CA ASP A 94 12.44 -14.37 3.62
C ASP A 94 11.93 -13.23 4.54
N ASN A 95 11.78 -12.00 4.02
CA ASN A 95 11.22 -10.85 4.75
C ASN A 95 9.71 -10.69 4.54
N GLY A 96 9.13 -11.33 3.53
CA GLY A 96 7.74 -11.11 3.11
C GLY A 96 6.83 -12.31 3.36
N THR A 97 5.53 -12.09 3.13
CA THR A 97 4.49 -13.12 3.27
C THR A 97 3.86 -13.38 1.90
N LEU A 98 3.65 -14.66 1.56
CA LEU A 98 2.85 -15.04 0.40
C LEU A 98 1.37 -14.76 0.70
N ALA A 99 0.86 -13.66 0.16
CA ALA A 99 -0.47 -13.12 0.46
C ALA A 99 -1.52 -13.49 -0.61
N GLY A 100 -1.13 -14.10 -1.72
CA GLY A 100 -2.05 -14.55 -2.76
C GLY A 100 -1.34 -15.07 -4.01
N THR A 101 -2.10 -15.25 -5.08
CA THR A 101 -1.66 -15.64 -6.43
C THR A 101 -2.16 -14.64 -7.46
N LEU A 102 -1.34 -14.33 -8.47
CA LEU A 102 -1.75 -13.63 -9.68
C LEU A 102 -1.81 -14.63 -10.84
N THR A 103 -2.99 -14.85 -11.40
CA THR A 103 -3.17 -15.64 -12.63
C THR A 103 -3.07 -14.73 -13.84
N VAL A 104 -2.40 -15.21 -14.89
CA VAL A 104 -2.18 -14.48 -16.15
C VAL A 104 -2.53 -15.42 -17.31
N ASN A 105 -3.52 -15.06 -18.13
CA ASN A 105 -3.87 -15.76 -19.37
C ASN A 105 -3.66 -14.83 -20.57
N TYR A 106 -2.65 -15.09 -21.42
CA TYR A 106 -2.34 -14.25 -22.58
C TYR A 106 -2.64 -14.98 -23.90
N ASP A 107 -3.69 -14.56 -24.60
CA ASP A 107 -4.24 -15.23 -25.79
C ASP A 107 -3.63 -14.68 -27.12
N GLU A 108 -3.07 -15.58 -27.93
CA GLU A 108 -2.45 -15.27 -29.25
C GLU A 108 -3.47 -14.84 -30.32
N ALA A 109 -4.71 -15.32 -30.24
CA ALA A 109 -5.74 -15.10 -31.25
C ALA A 109 -6.48 -13.77 -31.10
N THR A 110 -6.55 -13.23 -29.87
CA THR A 110 -7.12 -11.90 -29.57
C THR A 110 -6.05 -10.82 -29.42
N GLY A 111 -4.88 -11.14 -28.88
CA GLY A 111 -3.93 -10.13 -28.39
C GLY A 111 -4.40 -9.49 -27.08
N THR A 112 -5.15 -10.24 -26.27
CA THR A 112 -5.67 -9.83 -24.96
C THR A 112 -4.98 -10.63 -23.87
N VAL A 113 -4.63 -9.99 -22.76
CA VAL A 113 -4.28 -10.69 -21.51
C VAL A 113 -5.36 -10.42 -20.45
N ASP A 114 -5.82 -11.49 -19.81
CA ASP A 114 -6.63 -11.44 -18.60
C ASP A 114 -5.73 -11.70 -17.38
N ILE A 115 -5.91 -10.88 -16.34
CA ILE A 115 -5.12 -10.85 -15.11
C ILE A 115 -6.09 -10.93 -13.92
N ASP A 116 -6.00 -11.99 -13.12
CA ASP A 116 -6.80 -12.16 -11.89
C ASP A 116 -5.88 -12.14 -10.66
N TYR A 117 -6.21 -11.30 -9.68
CA TYR A 117 -5.65 -11.34 -8.33
C TYR A 117 -6.56 -12.21 -7.45
N GLU A 118 -6.00 -13.23 -6.80
CA GLU A 118 -6.68 -14.09 -5.82
C GLU A 118 -5.88 -14.08 -4.52
N MET A 119 -6.45 -13.51 -3.45
CA MET A 119 -5.79 -13.40 -2.15
C MET A 119 -5.94 -14.67 -1.31
N ASN A 120 -4.96 -14.93 -0.45
CA ASN A 120 -5.02 -15.99 0.54
C ASN A 120 -5.93 -15.57 1.72
N GLU A 121 -6.55 -16.55 2.38
CA GLU A 121 -7.23 -16.39 3.67
C GLU A 121 -6.34 -15.60 4.65
N GLY A 122 -6.87 -14.55 5.28
CA GLY A 122 -6.12 -13.58 6.07
C GLY A 122 -5.80 -12.25 5.36
N PHE A 123 -6.00 -12.11 4.03
CA PHE A 123 -5.55 -10.95 3.25
C PHE A 123 -6.62 -10.34 2.33
N VAL A 124 -6.68 -9.01 2.29
CA VAL A 124 -7.59 -8.23 1.42
C VAL A 124 -6.88 -7.07 0.71
N LEU A 125 -7.35 -6.73 -0.48
CA LEU A 125 -6.86 -5.62 -1.31
C LEU A 125 -7.69 -4.35 -1.10
N ASN A 126 -7.00 -3.22 -0.92
CA ASN A 126 -7.57 -1.87 -0.89
C ASN A 126 -7.16 -1.01 -2.10
N GLU A 127 -6.06 -1.35 -2.77
CA GLU A 127 -5.67 -0.73 -4.05
C GLU A 127 -5.00 -1.79 -4.93
N THR A 128 -5.20 -1.75 -6.24
CA THR A 128 -4.36 -2.47 -7.22
C THR A 128 -3.86 -1.51 -8.29
N HIS A 129 -2.66 -1.80 -8.81
CA HIS A 129 -2.01 -1.02 -9.86
C HIS A 129 -1.28 -1.99 -10.80
N LEU A 130 -1.57 -1.91 -12.09
CA LEU A 130 -1.09 -2.84 -13.11
C LEU A 130 -0.44 -2.10 -14.28
N TYR A 131 0.76 -2.54 -14.66
CA TYR A 131 1.38 -2.26 -15.96
C TYR A 131 1.50 -3.54 -16.77
N VAL A 132 1.12 -3.46 -18.04
CA VAL A 132 1.43 -4.45 -19.08
C VAL A 132 1.97 -3.71 -20.30
N GLY A 133 3.05 -4.21 -20.90
CA GLY A 133 3.62 -3.64 -22.12
C GLY A 133 4.76 -4.47 -22.72
N ASN A 134 5.29 -4.04 -23.86
CA ASN A 134 6.40 -4.75 -24.54
C ASN A 134 7.81 -4.37 -24.02
N GLU A 135 7.92 -3.37 -23.15
CA GLU A 135 9.17 -2.95 -22.51
C GLU A 135 9.11 -3.31 -21.01
N PRO A 136 10.25 -3.47 -20.30
CA PRO A 136 10.24 -3.90 -18.89
C PRO A 136 9.53 -2.95 -17.92
N TYR A 137 9.40 -1.66 -18.28
CA TYR A 137 8.91 -0.59 -17.41
C TYR A 137 8.04 0.42 -18.18
N PRO A 138 7.00 1.01 -17.54
CA PRO A 138 6.33 2.19 -18.06
C PRO A 138 7.26 3.41 -18.01
N THR A 139 7.08 4.34 -18.95
CA THR A 139 7.80 5.62 -18.95
C THR A 139 6.96 6.76 -18.37
N ASP A 140 7.61 7.66 -17.64
CA ASP A 140 7.00 8.86 -17.07
C ASP A 140 6.77 9.95 -18.13
N GLN A 141 6.22 11.10 -17.71
CA GLN A 141 5.95 12.24 -18.60
C GLN A 141 7.21 12.88 -19.23
N ASN A 142 8.41 12.51 -18.76
CA ASN A 142 9.70 12.95 -19.29
C ASN A 142 10.36 11.89 -20.19
N GLY A 143 9.76 10.70 -20.35
CA GLY A 143 10.33 9.57 -21.07
C GLY A 143 11.41 8.82 -20.28
N GLN A 144 11.32 8.78 -18.94
CA GLN A 144 12.19 8.01 -18.07
C GLN A 144 11.42 6.83 -17.47
N ASP A 145 12.05 5.67 -17.39
CA ASP A 145 11.45 4.44 -16.84
C ASP A 145 11.03 4.65 -15.38
N SER A 146 9.90 4.05 -14.97
CA SER A 146 9.31 4.26 -13.66
C SER A 146 8.73 2.99 -13.05
N VAL A 147 8.95 2.85 -11.74
CA VAL A 147 8.34 1.82 -10.88
C VAL A 147 7.42 2.46 -9.83
N ALA A 148 6.75 3.56 -10.17
CA ALA A 148 5.77 4.22 -9.33
C ALA A 148 4.35 3.69 -9.63
N PRO A 149 3.67 3.00 -8.69
CA PRO A 149 2.35 2.39 -8.94
C PRO A 149 1.33 3.38 -9.50
N GLY A 150 1.16 4.54 -8.87
CA GLY A 150 0.30 5.65 -9.37
C GLY A 150 0.81 6.37 -10.62
N GLN A 151 1.67 5.73 -11.42
CA GLN A 151 2.01 6.11 -12.81
C GLN A 151 1.75 4.95 -13.79
N PHE A 152 1.28 3.79 -13.33
CA PHE A 152 0.91 2.67 -14.19
C PHE A 152 -0.43 2.95 -14.91
N PRO A 153 -0.69 2.37 -16.10
CA PRO A 153 -1.86 2.75 -16.90
C PRO A 153 -3.20 2.23 -16.37
N TYR A 154 -3.17 1.20 -15.53
CA TYR A 154 -4.35 0.53 -14.99
C TYR A 154 -4.30 0.53 -13.46
N GLN A 155 -5.41 0.90 -12.81
CA GLN A 155 -5.52 0.95 -11.35
C GLN A 155 -6.99 0.80 -10.92
N HIS A 156 -7.23 0.17 -9.77
CA HIS A 156 -8.52 0.10 -9.10
C HIS A 156 -8.37 0.53 -7.63
N GLU A 157 -9.29 1.37 -7.18
CA GLU A 157 -9.49 1.68 -5.76
C GLU A 157 -10.51 0.67 -5.23
N LEU A 158 -10.19 -0.02 -4.14
CA LEU A 158 -10.94 -1.16 -3.59
C LEU A 158 -11.27 -0.91 -2.10
N ASP A 159 -12.01 -1.82 -1.47
CA ASP A 159 -12.49 -1.69 -0.08
C ASP A 159 -12.61 -3.10 0.53
N GLY A 160 -11.49 -3.66 0.98
CA GLY A 160 -11.42 -4.96 1.67
C GLY A 160 -11.82 -6.17 0.83
N VAL A 161 -11.25 -6.35 -0.38
CA VAL A 161 -11.64 -7.46 -1.29
C VAL A 161 -10.56 -8.55 -1.45
N GLU A 162 -10.99 -9.81 -1.51
CA GLU A 162 -10.12 -10.97 -1.76
C GLU A 162 -9.76 -11.14 -3.25
N PHE A 163 -10.46 -10.46 -4.17
CA PHE A 163 -10.34 -10.63 -5.62
C PHE A 163 -10.44 -9.29 -6.37
N ASP A 164 -9.63 -9.14 -7.42
CA ASP A 164 -9.69 -8.06 -8.41
C ASP A 164 -9.18 -8.57 -9.78
N SER A 165 -9.61 -7.98 -10.89
CA SER A 165 -9.16 -8.42 -12.22
C SER A 165 -9.14 -7.35 -13.32
N TYR A 166 -8.29 -7.59 -14.32
CA TYR A 166 -8.05 -6.70 -15.46
C TYR A 166 -8.01 -7.47 -16.77
N THR A 167 -8.66 -6.93 -17.81
CA THR A 167 -8.53 -7.35 -19.20
C THR A 167 -7.76 -6.26 -19.97
N VAL A 168 -6.65 -6.60 -20.61
CA VAL A 168 -5.81 -5.66 -21.38
C VAL A 168 -5.68 -6.11 -22.83
N ASP A 169 -6.34 -5.37 -23.73
CA ASP A 169 -6.40 -5.62 -25.17
C ASP A 169 -5.27 -4.96 -25.97
N GLY A 170 -4.99 -5.50 -27.15
CA GLY A 170 -4.16 -4.86 -28.18
C GLY A 170 -2.66 -5.09 -28.04
N LEU A 171 -2.29 -6.10 -27.24
CA LEU A 171 -0.92 -6.57 -27.05
C LEU A 171 -0.48 -7.44 -28.23
N SER A 172 0.83 -7.52 -28.47
CA SER A 172 1.39 -8.42 -29.49
C SER A 172 2.85 -8.75 -29.20
N GLY A 173 3.24 -10.01 -29.39
CA GLY A 173 4.58 -10.50 -29.05
C GLY A 173 4.84 -10.52 -27.55
N PRO A 174 6.11 -10.64 -27.12
CA PRO A 174 6.43 -10.78 -25.71
C PRO A 174 6.06 -9.55 -24.88
N ILE A 175 5.57 -9.77 -23.66
CA ILE A 175 5.14 -8.73 -22.73
C ILE A 175 5.87 -8.82 -21.39
N TYR A 176 5.85 -7.72 -20.65
CA TYR A 176 6.26 -7.61 -19.25
C TYR A 176 5.06 -7.17 -18.41
N ILE A 177 4.96 -7.70 -17.20
CA ILE A 177 3.88 -7.41 -16.25
C ILE A 177 4.46 -6.91 -14.93
N ILE A 178 4.00 -5.75 -14.48
CA ILE A 178 4.16 -5.30 -13.08
C ILE A 178 2.77 -5.23 -12.45
N ALA A 179 2.51 -6.12 -11.51
CA ALA A 179 1.29 -6.12 -10.70
C ALA A 179 1.66 -5.74 -9.25
N HIS A 180 0.96 -4.74 -8.72
CA HIS A 180 1.16 -4.14 -7.40
C HIS A 180 -0.18 -4.00 -6.69
N GLY A 181 -0.18 -4.10 -5.36
CA GLY A 181 -1.34 -3.76 -4.55
C GLY A 181 -1.01 -3.14 -3.20
N LEU A 182 -2.00 -2.52 -2.59
CA LEU A 182 -2.05 -2.25 -1.16
C LEU A 182 -2.87 -3.37 -0.52
N VAL A 183 -2.22 -4.24 0.23
CA VAL A 183 -2.84 -5.38 0.91
C VAL A 183 -2.91 -5.10 2.41
N CYS A 184 -4.02 -5.46 3.05
CA CYS A 184 -4.19 -5.38 4.50
C CYS A 184 -4.56 -6.78 5.03
N ASN A 185 -4.26 -7.05 6.31
CA ASN A 185 -4.75 -8.26 6.95
C ASN A 185 -6.25 -8.10 7.26
N ASP A 186 -7.06 -9.13 6.99
CA ASP A 186 -8.53 -9.09 7.04
C ASP A 186 -9.16 -8.98 8.44
N GLY A 187 -8.33 -8.91 9.47
CA GLY A 187 -8.76 -8.67 10.84
C GLY A 187 -9.43 -9.88 11.49
N GLU A 188 -8.79 -11.06 11.45
CA GLU A 188 -9.09 -12.14 12.41
C GLU A 188 -9.11 -11.58 13.84
N ALA A 189 -10.30 -11.27 14.34
CA ALA A 189 -10.53 -10.91 15.72
C ALA A 189 -10.26 -12.16 16.57
N GLU A 190 -9.15 -12.16 17.32
CA GLU A 190 -8.72 -13.33 18.11
C GLU A 190 -9.90 -13.90 18.92
N ASP A 191 -10.17 -15.19 18.75
CA ASP A 191 -11.21 -15.93 19.47
C ASP A 191 -10.88 -15.92 20.96
N ASP A 192 -11.40 -14.92 21.68
CA ASP A 192 -11.20 -14.69 23.12
C ASP A 192 -11.85 -15.83 23.90
N GLY A 193 -11.08 -16.92 23.99
CA GLY A 193 -11.57 -18.27 24.22
C GLY A 193 -12.40 -18.41 25.49
N PRO A 194 -13.38 -19.33 25.51
CA PRO A 194 -14.48 -19.33 26.46
C PRO A 194 -14.00 -19.19 27.91
N LEU A 195 -14.43 -18.08 28.53
CA LEU A 195 -14.08 -17.68 29.89
C LEU A 195 -14.22 -18.86 30.87
N PRO A 196 -13.21 -19.12 31.74
CA PRO A 196 -13.26 -20.23 32.69
C PRO A 196 -14.36 -20.04 33.74
N GLU A 197 -15.11 -21.12 34.02
CA GLU A 197 -16.22 -21.20 34.98
C GLU A 197 -15.82 -21.01 36.46
#